data_AF-A0A2N7PLG7-F1
#
_entry.id   AF-A0A2N7PLG7-F1
#
_cell.length_a   1.000
_cell.length_b   1.000
_cell.length_c   1.000
_cell.angle_alpha   90.00
_cell.angle_beta   90.00
_cell.angle_gamma   90.00
#
_symmetry.space_group_name_H-M   'P 1'
#
loop_
_entity.id
_entity.type
_entity.pdbx_description
1 polymer ?
#
loop_
_entity_poly.entity_id
_entity_poly.type
_entity_poly.pdbx_seq_one_letter_code
_entity_poly.pdbx_strand_id
1 'polypeptide(L)'
;MKKERKKERSSGISLIEVLLAFLLLIIIVTGVSFGIIQLNQRIKQLELHRTARELIERIKSELSTYSYSNFSSLEIKYPNGTCEFSNGSLVGCSFEPDCYNSTYNFANCWSLTSPRCLYCLNKQNLEPASGNSPICNTGYPIRVGYSIAEVNIKPTEEDPPVSIGRAICVRVEFEDPISKENKAYYQLIFIKKDEK
;
A
#
# COMPACT_ATOMS: atom_id res chain seq x y z
N MET A 1 -39.94 17.32 -79.76
CA MET A 1 -38.74 17.06 -78.92
C MET A 1 -38.85 17.84 -77.61
N LYS A 2 -39.21 17.17 -76.51
CA LYS A 2 -39.23 17.76 -75.16
C LYS A 2 -37.86 17.52 -74.51
N LYS A 3 -37.12 18.60 -74.23
CA LYS A 3 -35.85 18.53 -73.48
C LYS A 3 -36.17 18.41 -71.99
N GLU A 4 -36.00 17.21 -71.44
CA GLU A 4 -35.98 17.01 -69.99
C GLU A 4 -34.73 17.68 -69.41
N ARG A 5 -34.92 18.72 -68.59
CA ARG A 5 -33.84 19.27 -67.77
C ARG A 5 -33.67 18.36 -66.55
N LYS A 6 -32.63 17.52 -66.56
CA LYS A 6 -32.11 16.90 -65.33
C LYS A 6 -31.69 18.02 -64.37
N LYS A 7 -32.43 18.14 -63.28
CA LYS A 7 -32.13 19.06 -62.17
C LYS A 7 -31.13 18.34 -61.27
N GLU A 8 -29.83 18.63 -61.45
CA GLU A 8 -28.81 18.20 -60.50
C GLU A 8 -29.09 18.87 -59.15
N ARG A 9 -29.56 18.08 -58.18
CA ARG A 9 -29.57 18.48 -56.78
C ARG A 9 -28.13 18.41 -56.29
N SER A 10 -27.44 19.54 -56.34
CA SER A 10 -26.22 19.76 -55.56
C SER A 10 -26.60 19.75 -54.08
N SER A 11 -26.48 18.59 -53.43
CA SER A 11 -26.60 18.42 -51.98
C SER A 11 -25.34 18.97 -51.31
N GLY A 12 -25.28 20.30 -51.17
CA GLY A 12 -24.28 20.93 -50.30
C GLY A 12 -24.65 20.66 -48.85
N ILE A 13 -23.77 19.99 -48.11
CA ILE A 13 -23.91 19.82 -46.66
C ILE A 13 -24.03 21.22 -46.05
N SER A 14 -25.09 21.46 -45.29
CA SER A 14 -25.31 22.76 -44.67
C SER A 14 -24.24 23.01 -43.60
N LEU A 15 -23.73 24.24 -43.49
CA LEU A 15 -22.76 24.62 -42.46
C LEU A 15 -23.27 24.29 -41.03
N ILE A 16 -24.59 24.28 -40.83
CA ILE A 16 -25.23 23.88 -39.58
C ILE A 16 -25.08 22.38 -39.32
N GLU A 17 -25.20 21.52 -40.34
CA GLU A 17 -25.02 20.07 -40.21
C GLU A 17 -23.56 19.74 -39.85
N VAL A 18 -22.61 20.47 -40.45
CA VAL A 18 -21.18 20.34 -40.10
C VAL A 18 -20.94 20.73 -38.65
N LEU A 19 -21.49 21.86 -38.19
CA LEU A 19 -21.35 22.30 -36.79
C LEU A 19 -21.96 21.31 -35.79
N LEU A 20 -23.12 20.74 -36.09
CA LEU A 20 -23.76 19.72 -35.26
C LEU A 20 -22.91 18.44 -35.18
N ALA A 21 -22.35 18.00 -36.31
CA ALA A 21 -21.45 16.85 -36.35
C ALA A 21 -20.19 17.09 -35.51
N PHE A 22 -19.60 18.30 -35.57
CA PHE A 22 -18.46 18.67 -34.73
C PHE A 22 -18.82 18.68 -33.25
N LEU A 23 -19.97 19.23 -32.87
CA LEU A 23 -20.40 19.27 -31.47
C LEU A 23 -20.62 17.86 -30.90
N LEU A 24 -21.25 16.96 -31.67
CA LEU A 24 -21.39 15.55 -31.30
C LEU A 24 -20.03 14.88 -31.14
N LEU A 25 -19.09 15.13 -32.07
CA LEU A 25 -17.74 14.59 -31.99
C LEU A 25 -17.01 15.05 -30.73
N ILE A 26 -17.12 16.33 -30.35
CA ILE A 26 -16.52 16.87 -29.12
C ILE A 26 -17.10 16.16 -27.88
N ILE A 27 -18.42 15.95 -27.84
CA ILE A 27 -19.06 15.24 -26.71
C ILE A 27 -18.56 13.79 -26.63
N ILE A 28 -18.47 13.10 -27.76
CA ILE A 28 -17.97 11.71 -27.80
C ILE A 28 -16.51 11.65 -27.34
N VAL A 29 -15.65 12.52 -27.86
CA VAL A 29 -14.22 12.54 -27.52
C VAL A 29 -14.01 12.88 -26.05
N THR A 30 -14.73 13.86 -25.50
CA THR A 30 -14.64 14.23 -24.08
C THR A 30 -15.17 13.13 -23.18
N GLY A 31 -16.31 12.50 -23.52
CA GLY A 31 -16.87 11.37 -22.78
C GLY A 31 -15.93 10.16 -22.73
N VAL A 32 -15.35 9.78 -23.86
CA VAL A 32 -14.37 8.69 -23.94
C VAL A 32 -13.11 9.03 -23.14
N SER A 33 -12.60 10.25 -23.26
CA SER A 33 -11.41 10.70 -22.52
C SER A 33 -11.61 10.61 -21.01
N PHE A 34 -12.77 11.08 -20.52
CA PHE A 34 -13.13 10.97 -19.11
C PHE A 34 -13.24 9.51 -18.64
N GLY A 35 -13.87 8.65 -19.44
CA GLY A 35 -13.97 7.21 -19.16
C GLY A 35 -12.59 6.53 -19.05
N ILE A 36 -11.67 6.85 -19.96
CA ILE A 36 -10.30 6.32 -19.94
C ILE A 36 -9.54 6.77 -18.68
N ILE A 37 -9.69 8.04 -18.27
CA ILE A 37 -9.05 8.56 -17.06
C ILE A 37 -9.53 7.79 -15.82
N GLN A 38 -10.86 7.61 -15.67
CA GLN A 38 -11.42 6.87 -14.54
C GLN A 38 -10.99 5.40 -14.54
N LEU A 39 -11.00 4.74 -15.70
CA LEU A 39 -10.56 3.36 -15.83
C LEU A 39 -9.09 3.20 -15.41
N ASN A 40 -8.22 4.10 -15.88
CA ASN A 40 -6.81 4.10 -15.53
C ASN A 40 -6.60 4.28 -14.02
N GLN A 41 -7.38 5.15 -13.36
CA GLN A 41 -7.31 5.31 -11.91
C GLN A 41 -7.73 4.03 -11.17
N ARG A 42 -8.79 3.34 -11.62
CA ARG A 42 -9.24 2.08 -11.01
C ARG A 42 -8.24 0.94 -11.18
N ILE A 43 -7.65 0.80 -12.36
CA ILE A 43 -6.61 -0.21 -12.60
C ILE A 43 -5.44 0.02 -11.64
N LYS A 44 -4.99 1.27 -11.50
CA LYS A 44 -3.91 1.64 -10.59
C LYS A 44 -4.26 1.39 -9.12
N GLN A 45 -5.49 1.69 -8.72
CA GLN A 45 -5.98 1.41 -7.37
C GLN A 45 -5.89 -0.10 -7.06
N LEU A 46 -6.37 -0.94 -7.98
CA LEU A 46 -6.31 -2.39 -7.84
C LEU A 46 -4.87 -2.91 -7.77
N GLU A 47 -3.98 -2.36 -8.61
CA GLU A 47 -2.56 -2.69 -8.61
C GLU A 47 -1.92 -2.36 -7.25
N LEU A 48 -2.15 -1.15 -6.72
CA LEU A 48 -1.64 -0.74 -5.41
C LEU A 48 -2.12 -1.64 -4.27
N HIS A 49 -3.42 -1.94 -4.20
CA HIS A 49 -3.96 -2.84 -3.18
C HIS A 49 -3.36 -4.23 -3.26
N ARG A 50 -3.22 -4.77 -4.48
CA ARG A 50 -2.62 -6.08 -4.71
C ARG A 50 -1.16 -6.09 -4.28
N THR A 51 -0.36 -5.15 -4.77
CA THR A 51 1.07 -5.05 -4.44
C THR A 51 1.29 -4.83 -2.95
N ALA A 52 0.50 -4.00 -2.30
CA ALA A 52 0.62 -3.78 -0.86
C ALA A 52 0.32 -5.04 -0.03
N ARG A 53 -0.67 -5.85 -0.45
CA ARG A 53 -0.96 -7.15 0.16
C ARG A 53 0.13 -8.18 -0.09
N GLU A 54 0.64 -8.27 -1.32
CA GLU A 54 1.75 -9.17 -1.64
C GLU A 54 3.02 -8.79 -0.87
N LEU A 55 3.27 -7.48 -0.72
CA LEU A 55 4.41 -6.95 0.04
C LEU A 55 4.30 -7.28 1.53
N ILE A 56 3.13 -7.10 2.15
CA ILE A 56 2.97 -7.40 3.57
C ILE A 56 3.10 -8.90 3.86
N GLU A 57 2.56 -9.77 3.00
CA GLU A 57 2.73 -11.22 3.15
C GLU A 57 4.18 -11.66 2.89
N ARG A 58 4.88 -11.02 1.94
CA ARG A 58 6.31 -11.26 1.73
C ARG A 58 7.12 -10.89 2.97
N ILE A 59 6.92 -9.69 3.50
CA ILE A 59 7.61 -9.22 4.72
C ILE A 59 7.31 -10.16 5.89
N LYS A 60 6.05 -10.59 6.05
CA LYS A 60 5.66 -11.56 7.06
C LYS A 60 6.40 -12.88 6.91
N SER A 61 6.44 -13.43 5.70
CA SER A 61 7.16 -14.67 5.42
C SER A 61 8.65 -14.53 5.73
N GLU A 62 9.28 -13.45 5.29
CA GLU A 62 10.70 -13.18 5.57
C GLU A 62 10.96 -13.03 7.07
N LEU A 63 10.19 -12.19 7.76
CA LEU A 63 10.31 -11.96 9.20
C LEU A 63 10.12 -13.25 10.02
N SER A 64 9.24 -14.14 9.58
CA SER A 64 9.03 -15.43 10.24
C SER A 64 10.22 -16.40 10.15
N THR A 65 11.15 -16.17 9.22
CA THR A 65 12.38 -17.00 9.11
C THR A 65 13.50 -16.57 10.05
N TYR A 66 13.43 -15.35 10.60
CA TYR A 66 14.45 -14.83 11.47
C TYR A 66 14.28 -15.30 12.91
N SER A 67 15.41 -15.53 13.59
CA SER A 67 15.42 -15.88 15.02
C SER A 67 15.17 -14.65 15.89
N TYR A 68 14.84 -14.87 17.16
CA TYR A 68 14.69 -13.79 18.15
C TYR A 68 15.94 -12.90 18.22
N SER A 69 17.13 -13.50 18.10
CA SER A 69 18.42 -12.79 18.19
C SER A 69 18.63 -11.76 17.08
N ASN A 70 18.04 -11.96 15.89
CA ASN A 70 18.19 -11.06 14.73
C ASN A 70 17.59 -9.67 14.98
N PHE A 71 16.66 -9.56 15.93
CA PHE A 71 16.00 -8.30 16.26
C PHE A 71 16.64 -7.63 17.48
N SER A 72 17.63 -8.24 18.13
CA SER A 72 18.20 -7.79 19.41
C SER A 72 18.71 -6.35 19.39
N SER A 73 19.25 -5.88 18.26
CA SER A 73 19.76 -4.53 18.07
C SER A 73 18.70 -3.49 17.70
N LEU A 74 17.44 -3.89 17.53
CA LEU A 74 16.35 -3.00 17.14
C LEU A 74 15.71 -2.37 18.37
N GLU A 75 15.34 -1.10 18.21
CA GLU A 75 14.65 -0.33 19.23
C GLU A 75 13.29 -0.95 19.56
N ILE A 76 13.12 -1.39 20.82
CA ILE A 76 11.86 -1.88 21.35
C ILE A 76 11.04 -0.66 21.77
N LYS A 77 10.04 -0.29 20.94
CA LYS A 77 9.19 0.86 21.21
C LYS A 77 8.18 0.60 22.33
N TYR A 78 7.79 -0.65 22.52
CA TYR A 78 6.82 -1.07 23.53
C TYR A 78 7.44 -2.17 24.41
N PRO A 79 8.19 -1.80 25.47
CA PRO A 79 8.83 -2.77 26.34
C PRO A 79 7.84 -3.57 27.21
N ASN A 80 6.61 -3.07 27.37
CA ASN A 80 5.60 -3.63 28.29
C ASN A 80 4.38 -4.21 27.56
N GLY A 81 4.54 -4.72 26.33
CA GLY A 81 3.48 -5.46 25.65
C GLY A 81 3.14 -6.74 26.43
N THR A 82 1.91 -6.84 26.91
CA THR A 82 1.44 -8.03 27.64
C THR A 82 0.56 -8.87 26.74
N CYS A 83 0.86 -10.17 26.64
CA CYS A 83 -0.02 -11.14 26.00
C CYS A 83 -0.60 -12.07 27.04
N GLU A 84 -1.90 -12.31 26.94
CA GLU A 84 -2.56 -13.38 27.66
C GLU A 84 -2.45 -14.67 26.85
N PHE A 85 -1.97 -15.72 27.50
CA PHE A 85 -1.94 -17.09 26.97
C PHE A 85 -2.99 -17.92 27.70
N SER A 86 -3.75 -18.72 26.95
CA SER A 86 -4.64 -19.74 27.49
C SER A 86 -4.43 -21.01 26.69
N ASN A 87 -4.25 -22.13 27.40
CA ASN A 87 -4.02 -23.46 26.82
C ASN A 87 -2.91 -23.49 25.76
N GLY A 88 -1.77 -22.85 26.02
CA GLY A 88 -0.61 -22.83 25.12
C GLY A 88 -0.80 -21.99 23.85
N SER A 89 -1.94 -21.32 23.70
CA SER A 89 -2.23 -20.42 22.59
C SER A 89 -2.34 -18.98 23.07
N LEU A 90 -1.88 -18.05 22.24
CA LEU A 90 -1.96 -16.62 22.49
C LEU A 90 -3.43 -16.16 22.29
N VAL A 91 -4.07 -15.68 23.37
CA VAL A 91 -5.50 -15.32 23.41
C VAL A 91 -5.72 -13.86 23.00
N GLY A 92 -4.79 -12.99 23.37
CA GLY A 92 -4.87 -11.58 23.07
C GLY A 92 -3.65 -10.86 23.62
N CYS A 93 -3.25 -9.80 22.94
CA CYS A 93 -2.14 -8.98 23.39
C CYS A 93 -2.56 -7.53 23.45
N SER A 94 -2.25 -6.89 24.58
CA SER A 94 -2.34 -5.45 24.73
C SER A 94 -1.09 -4.82 24.15
N PHE A 95 -0.96 -4.87 22.82
CA PHE A 95 -0.06 -3.96 22.11
C PHE A 95 -0.91 -2.76 21.73
N GLU A 96 -0.65 -1.64 22.38
CA GLU A 96 -1.32 -0.39 22.05
C GLU A 96 -1.11 -0.13 20.55
N PRO A 97 -2.16 0.26 19.82
CA PRO A 97 -2.14 0.34 18.38
C PRO A 97 -1.00 1.20 17.81
N ASP A 98 -0.29 2.04 18.57
CA ASP A 98 0.78 2.97 18.15
C ASP A 98 2.00 2.39 17.35
N CYS A 99 1.86 1.27 16.63
CA CYS A 99 2.33 1.18 15.24
C CYS A 99 2.01 2.47 14.42
N TYR A 100 1.00 3.25 14.82
CA TYR A 100 0.39 4.34 14.04
C TYR A 100 1.03 5.73 14.08
N ASN A 101 1.91 6.09 15.02
CA ASN A 101 2.07 7.52 15.32
C ASN A 101 3.49 8.13 15.26
N SER A 102 4.28 7.83 14.23
CA SER A 102 5.38 8.77 13.95
C SER A 102 5.59 9.07 12.49
N THR A 103 5.79 10.36 12.24
CA THR A 103 6.57 10.94 11.14
C THR A 103 7.91 10.21 11.03
N TYR A 104 7.92 9.07 10.36
CA TYR A 104 9.14 8.32 10.11
C TYR A 104 9.87 8.96 8.94
N ASN A 105 11.13 9.30 9.15
CA ASN A 105 12.05 9.66 8.08
C ASN A 105 12.37 8.36 7.32
N PHE A 106 11.71 8.13 6.19
CA PHE A 106 11.94 6.94 5.36
C PHE A 106 13.37 7.02 4.84
N ALA A 107 14.24 6.12 5.31
CA ALA A 107 15.63 6.05 4.89
C ALA A 107 15.80 4.97 3.81
N ASN A 108 16.95 4.99 3.14
CA ASN A 108 17.29 4.07 2.05
C ASN A 108 17.04 2.61 2.45
N CYS A 109 16.33 1.89 1.59
CA CYS A 109 15.92 0.49 1.80
C CYS A 109 17.12 -0.45 1.64
N TRP A 110 18.06 -0.47 2.59
CA TRP A 110 19.31 -1.22 2.44
C TRP A 110 19.40 -2.48 3.33
N SER A 111 18.45 -2.69 4.25
CA SER A 111 18.42 -3.90 5.07
C SER A 111 17.02 -4.25 5.58
N LEU A 112 16.72 -5.55 5.64
CA LEU A 112 15.53 -6.12 6.31
C LEU A 112 15.52 -5.89 7.82
N THR A 113 16.64 -5.44 8.41
CA THR A 113 16.73 -4.94 9.79
C THR A 113 16.41 -3.44 9.91
N SER A 114 16.24 -2.73 8.78
CA SER A 114 15.62 -1.41 8.73
C SER A 114 14.29 -1.42 7.92
N PRO A 115 13.22 -2.08 8.40
CA PRO A 115 11.92 -2.16 7.72
C PRO A 115 11.14 -0.82 7.60
N ARG A 116 11.82 0.32 7.68
CA ARG A 116 11.29 1.65 7.36
C ARG A 116 11.70 2.01 5.94
N CYS A 117 10.98 1.49 4.97
CA CYS A 117 11.34 1.54 3.56
C CYS A 117 10.29 2.33 2.76
N LEU A 118 10.75 3.18 1.85
CA LEU A 118 9.89 3.73 0.80
C LEU A 118 10.12 2.92 -0.48
N TYR A 119 9.04 2.40 -1.06
CA TYR A 119 9.02 1.78 -2.36
C TYR A 119 8.25 2.64 -3.35
N CYS A 120 8.63 2.57 -4.62
CA CYS A 120 7.94 3.22 -5.72
C CYS A 120 7.40 2.16 -6.67
N LEU A 121 6.08 2.14 -6.86
CA LEU A 121 5.44 1.26 -7.83
C LEU A 121 5.38 1.94 -9.20
N ASN A 122 6.10 1.39 -10.17
CA ASN A 122 6.13 1.87 -11.56
C ASN A 122 5.82 0.73 -12.52
N LYS A 123 4.63 0.75 -13.14
CA LYS A 123 4.19 -0.24 -14.15
C LYS A 123 4.50 -1.69 -13.72
N GLN A 124 4.03 -2.09 -12.54
CA GLN A 124 4.22 -3.39 -11.89
C GLN A 124 5.58 -3.65 -11.23
N ASN A 125 6.59 -2.81 -11.45
CA ASN A 125 7.86 -2.93 -10.76
C ASN A 125 7.81 -2.18 -9.43
N LEU A 126 8.02 -2.90 -8.34
CA LEU A 126 8.20 -2.34 -7.02
C LEU A 126 9.70 -2.16 -6.78
N GLU A 127 10.17 -0.92 -6.79
CA GLU A 127 11.58 -0.58 -6.59
C GLU A 127 11.76 0.19 -5.28
N PRO A 128 12.81 -0.05 -4.50
CA PRO A 128 13.12 0.80 -3.36
C PRO A 128 13.46 2.21 -3.86
N ALA A 129 13.02 3.23 -3.13
CA ALA A 129 13.44 4.61 -3.39
C ALA A 129 14.97 4.69 -3.31
N SER A 130 15.62 5.12 -4.38
CA SER A 130 17.08 5.15 -4.49
C SER A 130 17.65 6.53 -4.15
N GLY A 131 18.77 6.56 -3.43
CA GLY A 131 19.57 7.76 -3.17
C GLY A 131 19.22 8.52 -1.89
N ASN A 132 20.02 9.55 -1.56
CA ASN A 132 19.89 10.41 -0.37
C ASN A 132 18.61 11.29 -0.33
N SER A 133 17.60 10.98 -1.15
CA SER A 133 16.35 11.73 -1.25
C SER A 133 15.17 10.75 -1.36
N PRO A 134 14.30 10.66 -0.34
CA PRO A 134 13.20 9.69 -0.28
C PRO A 134 12.01 10.16 -1.14
N ILE A 135 12.22 10.35 -2.43
CA ILE A 135 11.20 10.86 -3.35
C ILE A 135 10.95 9.83 -4.45
N CYS A 136 9.70 9.37 -4.55
CA CYS A 136 9.24 8.67 -5.75
C CYS A 136 9.03 9.67 -6.88
N ASN A 137 10.12 9.98 -7.60
CA ASN A 137 10.09 10.86 -8.78
C ASN A 137 9.17 10.31 -9.89
N THR A 138 9.07 8.98 -9.96
CA THR A 138 8.21 8.27 -10.89
C THR A 138 7.47 7.14 -10.18
N GLY A 139 6.16 7.06 -10.37
CA GLY A 139 5.34 5.99 -9.80
C GLY A 139 4.59 6.39 -8.53
N TYR A 140 4.01 5.40 -7.87
CA TYR A 140 3.20 5.57 -6.67
C TYR A 140 3.99 5.17 -5.42
N PRO A 141 4.05 6.04 -4.39
CA PRO A 141 4.77 5.74 -3.16
C PRO A 141 4.02 4.69 -2.34
N ILE A 142 4.74 3.65 -1.93
CA ILE A 142 4.32 2.64 -0.95
C ILE A 142 5.29 2.72 0.23
N ARG A 143 4.78 3.04 1.40
CA ARG A 143 5.56 3.20 2.63
C ARG A 143 5.43 1.94 3.47
N VAL A 144 6.55 1.37 3.85
CA VAL A 144 6.63 0.25 4.78
C VAL A 144 7.24 0.74 6.08
N GLY A 145 6.61 0.39 7.19
CA GLY A 145 7.10 0.67 8.52
C GLY A 145 6.86 -0.51 9.44
N TYR A 146 7.55 -0.52 10.58
CA TYR A 146 7.36 -1.52 11.61
C TYR A 146 7.60 -0.95 13.00
N SER A 147 6.98 -1.58 13.99
CA SER A 147 7.26 -1.41 15.41
C SER A 147 7.48 -2.77 16.06
N ILE A 148 8.32 -2.79 17.10
CA ILE A 148 8.63 -4.01 17.86
C ILE A 148 8.18 -3.79 19.31
N ALA A 149 7.46 -4.77 19.81
CA ALA A 149 7.12 -4.92 21.21
C ALA A 149 7.83 -6.15 21.79
N GLU A 150 8.31 -6.03 23.02
CA GLU A 150 8.65 -7.22 23.80
C GLU A 150 7.37 -7.86 24.31
N VAL A 151 7.30 -9.18 24.22
CA VAL A 151 6.12 -9.94 24.63
C VAL A 151 6.43 -10.66 25.92
N ASN A 152 5.71 -10.25 26.95
CA ASN A 152 5.80 -10.84 28.28
C ASN A 152 4.52 -11.60 28.60
N ILE A 153 4.66 -12.72 29.32
CA ILE A 153 3.53 -13.36 30.00
C ILE A 153 3.06 -12.38 31.08
N LYS A 154 1.73 -12.20 31.17
CA LYS A 154 1.11 -11.40 32.22
C LYS A 154 1.56 -11.93 33.59
N PRO A 155 2.16 -11.10 34.46
CA PRO A 155 2.61 -11.55 35.78
C PRO A 155 1.42 -12.02 36.61
N THR A 156 1.65 -13.05 37.42
CA THR A 156 0.75 -13.49 38.49
C THR A 156 1.27 -12.95 39.83
N GLU A 157 0.54 -13.14 40.93
CA GLU A 157 1.03 -12.73 42.26
C GLU A 157 2.30 -13.51 42.69
N GLU A 158 2.52 -14.69 42.12
CA GLU A 158 3.61 -15.60 42.47
C GLU A 158 4.81 -15.49 41.52
N ASP A 159 4.60 -15.12 40.25
CA ASP A 159 5.65 -15.11 39.23
C ASP A 159 5.87 -13.73 38.58
N PRO A 160 7.14 -13.27 38.46
CA PRO A 160 7.47 -12.05 37.74
C PRO A 160 7.21 -12.19 36.23
N PRO A 161 7.08 -11.07 35.49
CA PRO A 161 6.86 -11.12 34.05
C PRO A 161 8.03 -11.81 33.34
N VAL A 162 7.71 -12.83 32.53
CA VAL A 162 8.70 -13.56 31.73
C VAL A 162 8.56 -13.18 30.26
N SER A 163 9.66 -12.71 29.68
CA SER A 163 9.78 -12.44 28.23
C SER A 163 9.82 -13.75 27.45
N ILE A 164 8.83 -13.92 26.58
CA ILE A 164 8.59 -15.14 25.78
C ILE A 164 8.81 -14.93 24.28
N GLY A 165 8.99 -13.68 23.85
CA GLY A 165 9.17 -13.38 22.44
C GLY A 165 9.10 -11.90 22.13
N ARG A 166 8.98 -11.62 20.83
CA ARG A 166 8.79 -10.29 20.28
C ARG A 166 7.60 -10.30 19.34
N ALA A 167 6.82 -9.22 19.39
CA ALA A 167 5.75 -8.97 18.45
C ALA A 167 6.21 -7.84 17.53
N ILE A 168 6.14 -8.09 16.22
CA ILE A 168 6.47 -7.13 15.18
C ILE A 168 5.18 -6.78 14.46
N CYS A 169 4.83 -5.50 14.50
CA CYS A 169 3.70 -4.95 13.76
C CYS A 169 4.24 -4.30 12.49
N VAL A 170 3.85 -4.82 11.33
CA VAL A 170 4.22 -4.29 10.02
C VAL A 170 3.05 -3.48 9.46
N ARG A 171 3.34 -2.31 8.91
CA ARG A 171 2.40 -1.43 8.21
C ARG A 171 2.89 -1.21 6.78
N VAL A 172 2.01 -1.45 5.81
CA VAL A 172 2.22 -1.07 4.41
C VAL A 172 1.14 -0.06 4.05
N GLU A 173 1.54 1.17 3.73
CA GLU A 173 0.66 2.30 3.44
C GLU A 173 0.90 2.86 2.03
N PHE A 174 -0.17 3.32 1.38
CA PHE A 174 -0.11 4.08 0.13
C PHE A 174 -1.30 5.03 0.04
N GLU A 175 -1.19 6.05 -0.82
CA GLU A 175 -2.30 6.94 -1.14
C GLU A 175 -3.18 6.32 -2.24
N ASP A 176 -4.49 6.21 -1.99
CA ASP A 176 -5.45 5.73 -2.97
C ASP A 176 -5.63 6.76 -4.11
N PRO A 177 -5.43 6.38 -5.38
CA PRO A 177 -5.44 7.33 -6.48
C PRO A 177 -6.82 7.94 -6.74
N ILE A 178 -7.91 7.28 -6.32
CA ILE A 178 -9.30 7.73 -6.45
C ILE A 178 -9.71 8.53 -5.23
N SER A 179 -9.60 7.94 -4.03
CA SER A 179 -10.12 8.59 -2.81
C SER A 179 -9.18 9.66 -2.24
N LYS A 180 -7.90 9.67 -2.64
CA LYS A 180 -6.84 10.54 -2.08
C LYS A 180 -6.59 10.35 -0.60
N GLU A 181 -7.08 9.25 -0.04
CA GLU A 181 -6.84 8.88 1.35
C GLU A 181 -5.68 7.89 1.42
N ASN A 182 -4.93 7.94 2.52
CA ASN A 182 -3.97 6.88 2.82
C ASN A 182 -4.74 5.61 3.20
N LYS A 183 -4.49 4.52 2.48
CA LYS A 183 -4.91 3.16 2.82
C LYS A 183 -3.71 2.41 3.37
N ALA A 184 -3.96 1.54 4.32
CA ALA A 184 -2.91 0.78 4.97
C ALA A 184 -3.33 -0.65 5.27
N TYR A 185 -2.36 -1.55 5.15
CA TYR A 185 -2.44 -2.93 5.55
C TYR A 185 -1.53 -3.17 6.75
N TYR A 186 -2.00 -4.02 7.66
CA TYR A 186 -1.33 -4.31 8.91
C TYR A 186 -1.15 -5.81 9.07
N GLN A 187 -0.02 -6.21 9.61
CA GLN A 187 0.25 -7.60 9.94
C GLN A 187 1.02 -7.67 11.24
N LEU A 188 0.47 -8.44 12.19
CA LEU A 188 1.15 -8.79 13.43
C LEU A 188 1.91 -10.10 13.23
N ILE A 189 3.15 -10.14 13.69
CA ILE A 189 4.06 -11.27 13.56
C ILE A 189 4.65 -11.54 14.94
N PHE A 190 4.54 -12.77 15.42
CA PHE A 190 5.13 -13.18 16.69
C PHE A 190 6.37 -14.02 16.44
N ILE A 191 7.46 -13.68 17.14
CA ILE A 191 8.73 -14.37 17.11
C ILE A 191 9.02 -14.88 18.51
N LYS A 192 8.99 -16.20 18.68
CA LYS A 192 9.26 -16.85 19.97
C LYS A 192 10.72 -16.63 20.36
N LYS A 193 10.96 -16.39 21.65
CA LYS A 193 12.30 -16.36 22.22
C LYS A 193 12.89 -17.77 22.21
N ASP A 194 14.14 -17.89 21.79
CA ASP A 194 14.84 -19.18 21.79
C ASP A 194 14.94 -19.70 23.24
N GLU A 195 14.42 -20.90 23.48
CA GLU A 195 14.60 -21.62 24.75
C GLU A 195 16.03 -22.19 24.77
N LYS A 196 16.83 -21.78 25.74
CA LYS A 196 18.15 -22.37 26.00
C LYS A 196 18.02 -23.66 26.78
#